data_AF-A0A970HCF1-F1
#
_entry.id   AF-A0A970HCF1-F1
#
_cell.length_a   1.000
_cell.length_b   1.000
_cell.length_c   1.000
_cell.angle_alpha   90.00
_cell.angle_beta   90.00
_cell.angle_gamma   90.00
#
_symmetry.space_group_name_H-M   'P 1'
#
loop_
_entity.id
_entity.type
_entity.pdbx_description
1 polymer ?
#
loop_
_entity_poly.entity_id
_entity_poly.type
_entity_poly.pdbx_seq_one_letter_code
_entity_poly.pdbx_strand_id
1 'polypeptide(L)'
;MKVAKKASLNFKRYAPIFFTSLNALMGILVIYLMILDGGNGKKIYLPLMIIFAGICDCLDGRLARKFNADTLFGKELDSLADAISFSLAPVSLLINNLLEYTGLLGLVAAITYPLAGIYRLARF
;
A
#
# COMPACT_ATOMS: atom_id res chain seq x y z
N MET A 1 25.62 21.90 21.67
CA MET A 1 25.29 20.46 21.48
C MET A 1 23.78 20.10 21.47
N LYS A 2 22.84 21.00 21.83
CA LYS A 2 21.38 20.70 21.81
C LYS A 2 20.74 20.69 20.40
N VAL A 3 21.28 21.46 19.45
CA VAL A 3 20.72 21.60 18.10
C VAL A 3 20.86 20.30 17.27
N ALA A 4 22.01 19.62 17.37
CA ALA A 4 22.27 18.37 16.64
C ALA A 4 21.37 17.20 17.09
N LYS A 5 20.99 17.13 18.38
CA LYS A 5 20.03 16.13 18.89
C LYS A 5 18.61 16.36 18.36
N LYS A 6 18.19 17.62 18.16
CA LYS A 6 16.86 17.95 17.62
C LYS A 6 16.73 17.58 16.15
N ALA A 7 17.79 17.79 15.36
CA ALA A 7 17.84 17.40 13.95
C ALA A 7 17.79 15.87 13.75
N SER A 8 18.52 15.11 14.57
CA SER A 8 18.50 13.64 14.50
C SER A 8 17.19 13.02 15.00
N LEU A 9 16.49 13.68 15.93
CA LEU A 9 15.13 13.30 16.34
C LEU A 9 14.11 13.49 15.20
N ASN A 10 14.23 14.56 14.41
CA ASN A 10 13.33 14.80 13.28
C ASN A 10 13.53 13.73 12.20
N PHE A 11 14.76 13.45 11.79
CA PHE A 11 15.04 12.45 10.75
C PHE A 11 14.49 11.06 11.09
N LYS A 12 14.70 10.61 12.33
CA LYS A 12 14.21 9.32 12.82
C LYS A 12 12.68 9.19 12.80
N ARG A 13 11.97 10.31 12.94
CA ARG A 13 10.51 10.37 12.89
C ARG A 13 9.95 10.36 11.46
N TYR A 14 10.65 10.98 10.51
CA TYR A 14 10.19 11.06 9.12
C TYR A 14 10.57 9.84 8.28
N ALA A 15 11.58 9.07 8.68
CA ALA A 15 12.00 7.89 7.92
C ALA A 15 10.88 6.84 7.73
N PRO A 16 10.13 6.41 8.77
CA PRO A 16 9.01 5.47 8.57
C PRO A 16 7.94 6.03 7.63
N ILE A 17 7.50 7.28 7.86
CA ILE A 17 6.49 7.98 7.05
C ILE A 17 6.88 8.02 5.56
N PHE A 18 8.17 8.21 5.27
CA PHE A 18 8.67 8.21 3.90
C PHE A 18 8.50 6.84 3.23
N PHE A 19 8.86 5.75 3.91
CA PHE A 19 8.69 4.39 3.39
C PHE A 19 7.20 4.02 3.23
N THR A 20 6.34 4.44 4.17
CA THR A 20 4.89 4.28 4.05
C THR A 20 4.33 5.03 2.84
N SER A 21 4.85 6.23 2.58
CA SER A 21 4.46 7.01 1.40
C SER A 21 4.91 6.34 0.11
N LEU A 22 6.06 5.66 0.10
CA LEU A 22 6.51 4.85 -1.03
C LEU A 22 5.63 3.63 -1.25
N ASN A 23 5.21 2.93 -0.18
CA ASN A 23 4.22 1.85 -0.25
C ASN A 23 2.95 2.36 -0.97
N ALA A 24 2.34 3.42 -0.45
CA ALA A 24 1.13 4.02 -1.05
C ALA A 24 1.34 4.43 -2.51
N LEU A 25 2.47 5.05 -2.84
CA LEU A 25 2.80 5.47 -4.20
C LEU A 25 2.83 4.28 -5.17
N MET A 26 3.43 3.15 -4.76
CA MET A 26 3.47 1.94 -5.60
C MET A 26 2.06 1.39 -5.84
N GLY A 27 1.21 1.31 -4.80
CA GLY A 27 -0.16 0.85 -4.94
C GLY A 27 -0.99 1.73 -5.89
N ILE A 28 -0.91 3.06 -5.73
CA ILE A 28 -1.59 4.03 -6.61
C ILE A 28 -1.08 3.90 -8.05
N LEU A 29 0.24 3.78 -8.22
CA LEU A 29 0.84 3.71 -9.55
C LEU A 29 0.42 2.43 -10.29
N VAL A 30 0.31 1.30 -9.59
CA VAL A 30 -0.22 0.06 -10.19
C VAL A 30 -1.64 0.26 -10.71
N ILE A 31 -2.53 0.85 -9.89
CA ILE A 31 -3.92 1.12 -10.30
C ILE A 31 -3.95 2.06 -11.51
N TYR A 32 -3.17 3.14 -11.48
CA TYR A 32 -3.14 4.12 -12.56
C TYR A 32 -2.60 3.52 -13.86
N LEU A 33 -1.50 2.75 -13.79
CA LEU A 33 -0.94 2.07 -14.94
C LEU A 33 -1.88 1.00 -15.50
N MET A 34 -2.67 0.35 -14.65
CA MET A 34 -3.70 -0.59 -15.09
C MET A 34 -4.80 0.11 -15.87
N ILE A 35 -5.26 1.28 -15.41
CA ILE A 35 -6.24 2.12 -16.13
C ILE A 35 -5.69 2.56 -17.49
N LEU A 36 -4.45 3.06 -17.52
CA LEU A 36 -3.79 3.50 -18.76
C LEU A 36 -3.56 2.37 -19.76
N ASP A 37 -3.38 1.14 -19.28
CA ASP A 37 -3.17 -0.05 -20.12
C ASP A 37 -4.48 -0.64 -20.67
N GLY A 38 -5.63 0.02 -20.44
CA GLY A 38 -6.95 -0.52 -20.76
C GLY A 38 -7.30 -1.77 -19.94
N GLY A 39 -6.62 -1.96 -18.82
CA GLY A 39 -6.75 -3.12 -17.95
C GLY A 39 -6.27 -4.44 -18.57
N ASN A 40 -5.34 -4.42 -19.53
CA ASN A 40 -4.75 -5.66 -20.03
C ASN A 40 -3.98 -6.43 -18.93
N GLY A 41 -3.30 -5.72 -18.03
CA GLY A 41 -2.65 -6.32 -16.85
C GLY A 41 -1.53 -7.31 -17.15
N LYS A 42 -1.12 -7.45 -18.43
CA LYS A 42 -0.11 -8.42 -18.88
C LYS A 42 1.33 -8.02 -18.56
N LYS A 43 1.51 -6.87 -17.89
CA LYS A 43 2.82 -6.28 -17.64
C LYS A 43 3.41 -6.83 -16.34
N ILE A 44 4.48 -7.61 -16.47
CA ILE A 44 5.14 -8.30 -15.35
C ILE A 44 5.64 -7.35 -14.25
N TYR A 45 5.91 -6.08 -14.57
CA TYR A 45 6.36 -5.10 -13.59
C TYR A 45 5.27 -4.69 -12.59
N LEU A 46 3.98 -4.82 -12.93
CA LEU A 46 2.88 -4.43 -12.05
C LEU A 46 2.82 -5.25 -10.75
N PRO A 47 2.80 -6.60 -10.77
CA PRO A 47 2.88 -7.39 -9.55
C PRO A 47 4.22 -7.21 -8.80
N LEU A 48 5.32 -6.95 -9.52
CA LEU A 48 6.61 -6.64 -8.88
C LEU A 48 6.56 -5.34 -8.07
N MET A 49 5.82 -4.33 -8.53
CA MET A 49 5.61 -3.09 -7.77
C MET A 49 4.82 -3.33 -6.47
N ILE A 50 3.81 -4.20 -6.48
CA ILE A 50 3.08 -4.58 -5.26
C ILE A 50 4.01 -5.30 -4.28
N ILE A 51 4.86 -6.21 -4.75
CA ILE A 51 5.86 -6.88 -3.92
C ILE A 51 6.83 -5.85 -3.33
N PHE A 52 7.28 -4.88 -4.12
CA PHE A 52 8.13 -3.80 -3.64
C PHE A 52 7.42 -2.93 -2.59
N ALA A 53 6.13 -2.67 -2.75
CA ALA A 53 5.30 -1.99 -1.75
C ALA A 53 5.30 -2.75 -0.41
N GLY A 54 5.20 -4.09 -0.45
CA GLY A 54 5.35 -4.97 0.72
C GLY A 54 6.72 -4.91 1.39
N ILE A 55 7.78 -4.70 0.61
CA ILE A 55 9.11 -4.49 1.18
C ILE A 55 9.16 -3.12 1.89
N CYS A 56 8.58 -2.07 1.32
CA CYS A 56 8.51 -0.75 1.95
C CYS A 56 7.73 -0.77 3.27
N ASP A 57 6.57 -1.42 3.31
CA ASP A 57 5.77 -1.66 4.52
C ASP A 57 6.54 -2.45 5.59
N CYS A 58 7.21 -3.53 5.20
CA CYS A 58 8.06 -4.25 6.15
C CYS A 58 9.19 -3.38 6.72
N LEU A 59 9.68 -2.39 5.96
CA LEU A 59 10.74 -1.49 6.39
C LEU A 59 10.22 -0.37 7.29
N ASP A 60 9.10 0.30 6.99
CA ASP A 60 8.58 1.37 7.85
C ASP A 60 8.21 0.87 9.25
N GLY A 61 7.57 -0.30 9.37
CA GLY A 61 7.19 -0.89 10.64
C GLY A 61 8.40 -1.37 11.45
N ARG A 62 9.49 -1.76 10.78
CA ARG A 62 10.78 -2.04 11.45
C ARG A 62 11.46 -0.75 11.90
N LEU A 63 11.42 0.31 11.09
CA LEU A 63 12.03 1.60 11.41
C LEU A 63 11.29 2.33 12.52
N ALA A 64 9.95 2.29 12.53
CA ALA A 64 9.12 2.86 13.59
C ALA A 64 9.47 2.26 14.96
N ARG A 65 9.55 0.92 15.04
CA ARG A 65 9.99 0.20 16.25
C ARG A 65 11.44 0.51 16.63
N LYS A 66 12.37 0.51 15.66
CA LYS A 66 13.80 0.76 15.92
C LYS A 66 14.06 2.18 16.42
N PHE A 67 13.28 3.15 15.95
CA PHE A 67 13.45 4.55 16.31
C PHE A 67 12.53 5.03 17.43
N ASN A 68 11.67 4.16 17.99
CA ASN A 68 10.60 4.53 18.90
C ASN A 68 9.78 5.71 18.34
N ALA A 69 9.51 5.66 17.03
CA ALA A 69 8.87 6.72 16.25
C ALA A 69 7.40 6.38 15.93
N ASP A 70 6.71 5.73 16.87
CA ASP A 70 5.30 5.39 16.73
C ASP A 70 4.45 6.66 16.90
N THR A 71 4.01 7.23 15.78
CA THR A 71 3.10 8.38 15.78
C THR A 71 1.73 7.95 15.32
N LEU A 72 0.67 8.57 15.86
CA LEU A 72 -0.71 8.29 15.44
C LEU A 72 -0.85 8.50 13.93
N PHE A 73 -0.35 9.63 13.41
CA PHE A 73 -0.36 9.92 11.98
C PHE A 73 0.33 8.83 11.13
N GLY A 74 1.51 8.35 11.55
CA GLY A 74 2.22 7.29 10.84
C GLY A 74 1.42 5.99 10.79
N LYS A 75 0.76 5.61 11.89
CA LYS A 75 -0.09 4.40 11.95
C LYS A 75 -1.33 4.50 11.07
N GLU A 76 -1.99 5.66 11.05
CA GLU A 76 -3.14 5.90 10.16
C GLU A 76 -2.70 5.89 8.69
N LEU A 77 -1.57 6.52 8.37
CA LEU A 77 -1.01 6.53 7.02
C LEU A 77 -0.64 5.12 6.55
N ASP A 78 -0.08 4.30 7.43
CA ASP A 78 0.27 2.89 7.20
C ASP A 78 -0.96 2.07 6.82
N SER A 79 -2.02 2.17 7.62
CA SER A 79 -3.29 1.50 7.36
C SER A 79 -3.92 1.95 6.03
N LEU A 80 -3.84 3.24 5.69
CA LEU A 80 -4.33 3.75 4.41
C LEU A 80 -3.47 3.26 3.23
N ALA A 81 -2.14 3.23 3.38
CA ALA A 81 -1.23 2.72 2.37
C ALA A 81 -1.47 1.23 2.09
N ASP A 82 -1.64 0.44 3.14
CA ASP A 82 -1.94 -0.99 3.07
C ASP A 82 -3.27 -1.31 2.40
N ALA A 83 -4.30 -0.50 2.68
CA ALA A 83 -5.59 -0.63 2.01
C ALA A 83 -5.44 -0.45 0.49
N ILE A 84 -4.63 0.51 0.04
CA ILE A 84 -4.41 0.75 -1.39
C ILE A 84 -3.54 -0.36 -1.99
N SER A 85 -2.38 -0.64 -1.40
CA SER A 85 -1.36 -1.51 -2.00
C SER A 85 -1.69 -2.99 -1.93
N PHE A 86 -2.32 -3.46 -0.85
CA PHE A 86 -2.60 -4.89 -0.65
C PHE A 86 -4.06 -5.26 -0.82
N SER A 87 -4.97 -4.28 -0.82
CA SER A 87 -6.40 -4.57 -1.03
C SER A 87 -6.85 -4.13 -2.42
N LEU A 88 -6.61 -2.86 -2.79
CA LEU A 88 -7.13 -2.32 -4.05
C LEU A 88 -6.26 -2.63 -5.27
N ALA A 89 -4.95 -2.48 -5.17
CA ALA A 89 -4.03 -2.70 -6.29
C ALA A 89 -4.07 -4.13 -6.85
N PRO A 90 -4.07 -5.22 -6.03
CA PRO A 90 -4.16 -6.58 -6.56
C PRO A 90 -5.47 -6.84 -7.31
N VAL A 91 -6.58 -6.29 -6.83
CA VAL A 91 -7.89 -6.40 -7.50
C VAL A 91 -7.83 -5.76 -8.87
N SER A 92 -7.19 -4.59 -9.00
CA SER A 92 -7.05 -3.92 -10.28
C SER A 92 -6.33 -4.79 -11.32
N LEU A 93 -5.38 -5.65 -10.92
CA LEU A 93 -4.69 -6.56 -11.83
C LEU A 93 -5.58 -7.72 -12.34
N LEU A 94 -6.58 -8.10 -11.56
CA LEU A 94 -7.41 -9.29 -11.84
C LEU A 94 -8.79 -8.93 -12.39
N ILE A 95 -9.22 -7.68 -12.23
CA ILE A 95 -10.60 -7.23 -12.48
C ILE A 95 -11.10 -7.60 -13.89
N ASN A 96 -10.31 -7.32 -14.92
CA ASN A 96 -10.73 -7.57 -16.29
C ASN A 96 -10.91 -9.06 -16.58
N ASN A 97 -9.97 -9.89 -16.13
CA ASN A 97 -10.07 -11.34 -16.26
C ASN A 97 -11.29 -11.87 -15.47
N LEU A 98 -11.50 -11.38 -14.24
CA LEU A 98 -12.65 -11.75 -13.42
C LEU A 98 -13.97 -11.44 -14.11
N LEU A 99 -14.13 -10.22 -14.65
CA LEU A 99 -15.35 -9.84 -15.36
C LEU A 99 -15.56 -10.64 -16.64
N GLU A 100 -14.51 -10.92 -17.41
CA GLU A 100 -14.59 -11.69 -18.65
C GLU A 100 -15.09 -13.12 -18.40
N TYR A 101 -14.58 -13.81 -17.37
CA TYR A 101 -14.94 -15.21 -17.11
C TYR A 101 -16.21 -15.39 -16.27
N THR A 102 -16.52 -14.45 -15.37
CA THR A 102 -17.54 -14.66 -14.33
C THR A 102 -18.62 -13.56 -14.26
N GLY A 103 -18.48 -12.49 -15.04
CA GLY A 103 -19.47 -11.40 -15.11
C GLY A 103 -19.79 -10.80 -13.74
N LEU A 104 -21.07 -10.88 -13.33
CA LEU A 104 -21.55 -10.31 -12.07
C LEU A 104 -20.87 -10.90 -10.84
N LEU A 105 -20.56 -12.21 -10.83
CA LEU A 105 -19.87 -12.85 -9.71
C LEU A 105 -18.46 -12.30 -9.53
N GLY A 106 -17.76 -12.03 -10.64
CA GLY A 106 -16.44 -11.41 -10.65
C GLY A 106 -16.47 -9.99 -10.10
N LEU A 107 -17.50 -9.22 -10.43
CA LEU A 107 -17.71 -7.89 -9.87
C LEU A 107 -17.94 -7.94 -8.35
N VAL A 108 -18.80 -8.85 -7.88
CA VAL A 108 -19.05 -9.02 -6.44
C VAL A 108 -17.77 -9.43 -5.70
N ALA A 109 -17.00 -10.37 -6.25
CA ALA A 109 -15.72 -10.79 -5.68
C ALA A 109 -14.71 -9.63 -5.62
N ALA A 110 -14.61 -8.85 -6.70
CA ALA A 110 -13.73 -7.70 -6.79
C ALA A 110 -14.08 -6.56 -5.84
N ILE A 111 -15.34 -6.40 -5.46
CA ILE A 111 -15.77 -5.41 -4.45
C ILE A 111 -15.58 -5.96 -3.04
N THR A 112 -15.87 -7.23 -2.83
CA THR A 112 -15.84 -7.86 -1.51
C THR A 112 -14.41 -8.00 -0.98
N TYR A 113 -13.44 -8.34 -1.83
CA TYR A 113 -12.04 -8.48 -1.44
C TYR A 113 -11.45 -7.20 -0.82
N PRO A 114 -11.50 -6.02 -1.47
CA PRO A 114 -10.94 -4.81 -0.90
C PRO A 114 -11.71 -4.34 0.33
N LEU A 115 -13.03 -4.54 0.37
CA LEU A 115 -13.82 -4.28 1.57
C LEU A 115 -13.35 -5.13 2.76
N ALA A 116 -13.14 -6.43 2.56
CA ALA A 116 -12.62 -7.31 3.60
C ALA A 116 -11.21 -6.88 4.07
N GLY A 117 -10.36 -6.44 3.14
CA GLY A 117 -9.04 -5.89 3.45
C GLY A 117 -9.12 -4.64 4.33
N ILE A 118 -10.00 -3.70 4.00
CA ILE A 118 -10.23 -2.49 4.79
C ILE A 118 -10.78 -2.83 6.18
N TYR A 119 -11.78 -3.73 6.28
CA TYR A 119 -12.33 -4.15 7.57
C TYR A 119 -11.29 -4.84 8.45
N ARG A 120 -10.39 -5.62 7.86
CA ARG A 120 -9.26 -6.23 8.58
C ARG A 120 -8.38 -5.14 9.18
N LEU A 121 -8.00 -4.13 8.41
CA LEU A 121 -7.13 -3.04 8.86
C LEU A 121 -7.80 -2.17 9.92
N ALA A 122 -9.08 -1.82 9.75
CA ALA A 122 -9.82 -0.99 10.70
C ALA A 122 -10.04 -1.65 12.07
N ARG A 123 -9.87 -2.97 12.19
CA ARG A 123 -9.98 -3.70 13.46
C ARG A 123 -8.70 -3.60 14.31
N PHE A 124 -7.55 -3.42 13.67
CA PHE A 124 -6.24 -3.39 14.30
C PHE A 124 -5.81 -1.96 14.62
#